data_AF-A0A819S6F1-F1
#
_entry.id   AF-A0A819S6F1-F1
#
_cell.length_a   1.000
_cell.length_b   1.000
_cell.length_c   1.000
_cell.angle_alpha   90.00
_cell.angle_beta   90.00
_cell.angle_gamma   90.00
#
_symmetry.space_group_name_H-M   'P 1'
#
loop_
_entity.id
_entity.type
_entity.pdbx_description
1 polymer ?
#
loop_
_entity_poly.entity_id
_entity_poly.type
_entity_poly.pdbx_seq_one_letter_code
_entity_poly.pdbx_strand_id
1 'polypeptide(L)' 'MSFGRYLHTASVLTNGKVLVAGGYGASGFLNTAELYEPSTGLWTTT' A
#
# COMPACT_ATOMS: atom_id res chain seq x y z
N MET A 1 -1.64 7.14 2.44
CA MET A 1 -2.55 6.49 1.48
C MET A 1 -2.96 7.55 0.47
N SER A 2 -2.31 7.58 -0.70
CA SER A 2 -2.55 8.63 -1.70
C SER A 2 -3.78 8.36 -2.56
N PHE A 3 -4.27 7.12 -2.58
CA PHE A 3 -5.49 6.71 -3.30
C PHE A 3 -6.29 5.76 -2.43
N GLY A 4 -7.60 6.01 -2.27
CA GLY A 4 -8.50 5.04 -1.67
C GLY A 4 -8.46 3.74 -2.48
N ARG A 5 -8.03 2.65 -1.86
CA ARG A 5 -7.94 1.32 -2.49
C ARG A 5 -8.62 0.25 -1.64
N TYR A 6 -9.24 -0.72 -2.29
CA TYR A 6 -9.88 -1.88 -1.65
C TYR A 6 -9.51 -3.17 -2.39
N LEU A 7 -9.78 -4.34 -1.79
CA LEU A 7 -9.37 -5.65 -2.33
C LEU A 7 -7.87 -5.74 -2.67
N HIS A 8 -7.04 -4.99 -1.95
CA HIS A 8 -5.58 -5.05 -2.07
C HIS A 8 -5.02 -6.19 -1.21
N THR A 9 -3.76 -6.56 -1.46
CA THR A 9 -3.00 -7.42 -0.54
C THR A 9 -2.12 -6.56 0.34
N ALA A 10 -2.06 -6.87 1.64
CA ALA A 10 -1.16 -6.23 2.59
C ALA A 10 -0.27 -7.28 3.26
N SER A 11 1.04 -7.09 3.19
CA SER A 11 2.04 -8.00 3.76
C SER A 11 2.98 -7.26 4.70
N VAL A 12 3.22 -7.82 5.89
CA VAL A 12 4.24 -7.32 6.82
C VAL A 12 5.61 -7.84 6.38
N LEU A 13 6.56 -6.92 6.19
CA LEU A 13 7.93 -7.24 5.82
C LEU A 13 8.79 -7.51 7.07
N THR A 14 9.93 -8.16 6.88
CA THR A 14 10.87 -8.50 7.98
C THR A 14 11.42 -7.29 8.72
N ASN A 15 11.39 -6.11 8.10
CA ASN A 15 11.79 -4.84 8.70
C ASN A 15 10.63 -4.09 9.40
N GLY A 16 9.46 -4.72 9.54
CA GLY A 16 8.28 -4.16 10.22
C GLY A 16 7.44 -3.20 9.37
N LYS A 17 7.82 -2.95 8.12
CA LYS A 17 7.04 -2.15 7.17
C LYS A 17 5.88 -2.96 6.61
N VAL A 18 4.84 -2.29 6.11
CA VAL A 18 3.71 -2.95 5.46
C VAL A 18 3.69 -2.61 3.99
N LEU A 19 3.86 -3.61 3.13
CA LEU A 19 3.70 -3.46 1.69
C LEU A 19 2.24 -3.70 1.32
N VAL A 20 1.64 -2.71 0.67
CA VAL A 20 0.29 -2.80 0.12
C VAL A 20 0.39 -2.81 -1.40
N ALA A 21 -0.03 -3.90 -2.03
CA ALA A 21 0.08 -4.10 -3.48
C ALA A 21 -1.28 -4.25 -4.15
N GLY A 22 -1.46 -3.56 -5.27
CA GLY A 22 -2.62 -3.68 -6.14
C GLY A 22 -3.94 -3.29 -5.49
N GLY A 23 -5.00 -4.02 -5.86
CA GLY A 23 -6.38 -3.73 -5.48
C GLY A 23 -7.12 -2.90 -6.53
N TYR A 24 -8.29 -2.39 -6.13
CA TYR A 24 -9.13 -1.52 -6.93
C TYR A 24 -9.15 -0.11 -6.34
N GLY A 25 -8.98 0.89 -7.19
CA GLY A 25 -9.18 2.30 -6.87
C GLY A 25 -10.31 2.91 -7.70
N ALA A 26 -10.41 4.24 -7.68
CA ALA A 26 -11.45 4.99 -8.39
C ALA A 26 -11.46 4.76 -9.91
N SER A 27 -10.30 4.47 -10.50
CA SER A 27 -10.13 4.29 -11.96
C SER A 27 -10.01 2.82 -12.38
N GLY A 28 -10.29 1.87 -11.48
CA GLY A 28 -10.20 0.43 -11.75
C GLY A 28 -9.05 -0.26 -11.04
N PHE A 29 -8.54 -1.34 -11.65
CA PHE A 29 -7.41 -2.11 -11.11
C PHE A 29 -6.16 -1.23 -10.97
N LEU A 30 -5.49 -1.35 -9.84
CA LEU A 30 -4.24 -0.65 -9.56
C LEU A 30 -3.05 -1.55 -9.88
N ASN A 31 -2.12 -1.04 -10.66
CA ASN A 31 -0.80 -1.63 -10.91
C ASN A 31 0.30 -1.01 -10.04
N THR A 32 -0.08 -0.37 -8.93
CA THR A 32 0.82 0.33 -8.00
C THR A 32 0.90 -0.36 -6.66
N ALA A 33 2.01 -0.12 -5.96
CA ALA A 33 2.17 -0.49 -4.56
C ALA A 33 2.51 0.74 -3.71
N GLU A 34 2.15 0.67 -2.42
CA GLU A 34 2.51 1.65 -1.42
C GLU A 34 3.13 0.91 -0.22
N LEU A 35 4.22 1.47 0.32
CA LEU A 35 4.90 0.99 1.51
C LEU A 35 4.54 1.89 2.69
N TYR A 36 4.08 1.30 3.77
CA TYR A 36 3.77 1.97 5.03
C TYR A 36 4.87 1.75 6.05
N GLU A 37 5.28 2.84 6.69
CA GLU A 37 6.28 2.92 7.75
C GLU A 37 5.59 3.17 9.10
N PRO A 38 5.34 2.16 9.94
CA PRO A 38 4.63 2.37 11.21
C PRO A 38 5.33 3.33 12.17
N SER A 39 6.67 3.41 12.11
CA SER A 39 7.47 4.29 12.98
C SER A 39 7.25 5.77 12.71
N THR A 40 6.89 6.14 11.48
CA THR A 40 6.67 7.54 11.07
C THR A 40 5.23 7.81 10.65
N GLY A 41 4.43 6.75 10.47
CA GLY A 41 3.08 6.83 9.92
C GLY A 41 3.04 7.22 8.43
N LEU A 42 4.20 7.27 7.76
CA LEU A 42 4.30 7.73 6.38
C LEU A 42 4.05 6.61 5.38
N TRP A 43 3.61 7.02 4.19
CA TRP A 43 3.40 6.15 3.04
C TRP A 43 4.33 6.57 1.91
N THR A 44 4.91 5.61 1.21
CA THR A 44 5.76 5.84 0.03
C THR A 44 5.29 4.97 -1.12
N THR A 45 5.10 5.55 -2.30
CA THR A 45 4.82 4.79 -3.53
C THR A 45 6.08 4.08 -4.00
N THR A 46 5.95 2.81 -4.38
CA THR A 46 7.03 1.95 -4.87
C THR A 46 6.72 1.40 -6.25
#